data_AF-A0ABD3QZE3-F1
#
_entry.id   AF-A0ABD3QZE3-F1
#
_cell.length_a   1.000
_cell.length_b   1.000
_cell.length_c   1.000
_cell.angle_alpha   90.00
_cell.angle_beta   90.00
_cell.angle_gamma   90.00
#
_symmetry.space_group_name_H-M   'P 1'
#
loop_
_entity.id
_entity.type
_entity.pdbx_description
1 polymer ?
#
loop_
_entity_poly.entity_id
_entity_poly.type
_entity_poly.pdbx_seq_one_letter_code
_entity_poly.pdbx_strand_id
1 'polypeptide(L)'
;MAITLIGAVTIFQDNRLDSLDITPNDDDGLGYTALSVDQDSLTTNENEGPEPKPSPRSRCQIVYILGVEGTMHHGILPVVESLAARQIDPVSSTSFIVHSRSKALRYGLFASTGQRFGFHEPPPMDDPRLVKKVITAICPNDGRKHVVIEAASFPCRGKFRVSRGAASRAWSKMSPEEIAESELALDHPTNLFKFYDAYHPFADIKFIVLDRPFLETIASHRTWDDGPIGHSNIIRGFLILLSRFLNAHRMDHSSGEKVWTVVFVEKLSVKYRGLWYKRKDRRVAFEARKDMIRNVATFLGWPQLECKYCFNSWVESKTDHTKDFEPELLQKLTEHMESLQGIWPPDE
;
A
#
# COMPACT_ATOMS: atom_id res chain seq x y z
N MET A 1 23.60 38.34 -48.64
CA MET A 1 24.79 38.16 -47.79
C MET A 1 24.94 36.70 -47.47
N ALA A 2 26.15 36.15 -47.57
CA ALA A 2 26.49 34.80 -47.15
C ALA A 2 27.78 34.86 -46.34
N ILE A 3 27.80 34.26 -45.15
CA ILE A 3 29.02 33.90 -44.41
C ILE A 3 28.79 32.51 -43.81
N THR A 4 29.87 31.74 -43.73
CA THR A 4 29.94 30.28 -43.59
C THR A 4 30.66 29.90 -42.27
N LEU A 5 30.87 28.59 -42.02
CA LEU A 5 31.90 28.01 -41.10
C LEU A 5 31.58 28.13 -39.60
N ILE A 6 32.04 27.29 -38.65
CA ILE A 6 32.79 26.01 -38.52
C ILE A 6 32.26 25.42 -37.17
N GLY A 7 32.01 24.13 -36.92
CA GLY A 7 32.91 22.98 -37.02
C GLY A 7 33.66 22.73 -35.69
N ALA A 8 33.20 21.78 -34.85
CA ALA A 8 33.99 21.25 -33.73
C ALA A 8 33.55 19.83 -33.36
N VAL A 9 34.40 18.85 -33.66
CA VAL A 9 34.35 17.48 -33.11
C VAL A 9 35.35 17.43 -31.96
N THR A 10 35.03 16.77 -30.86
CA THR A 10 36.02 16.42 -29.84
C THR A 10 35.85 14.98 -29.42
N ILE A 11 36.89 14.21 -29.71
CA ILE A 11 37.09 12.83 -29.27
C ILE A 11 37.62 12.89 -27.84
N PHE A 12 37.19 11.97 -26.97
CA PHE A 12 37.97 11.63 -25.78
C PHE A 12 38.18 10.12 -25.74
N GLN A 13 39.44 9.72 -25.72
CA GLN A 13 39.87 8.34 -25.54
C GLN A 13 40.09 8.03 -24.06
N ASP A 14 39.98 6.74 -23.78
CA ASP A 14 40.57 5.99 -22.66
C ASP A 14 41.76 6.61 -21.93
N ASN A 15 41.81 6.39 -20.61
CA ASN A 15 42.94 5.69 -19.99
C ASN A 15 42.64 5.24 -18.55
N ARG A 16 42.87 3.93 -18.33
CA ARG A 16 43.49 3.23 -17.17
C ARG A 16 43.12 3.68 -15.74
N LEU A 17 42.62 2.79 -14.89
CA LEU A 17 43.37 1.73 -14.18
C LEU A 17 44.59 2.27 -13.41
N ASP A 18 44.43 2.42 -12.10
CA ASP A 18 45.47 2.12 -11.13
C ASP A 18 44.85 1.42 -9.92
N SER A 19 45.61 0.48 -9.37
CA SER A 19 45.26 -0.45 -8.30
C SER A 19 46.01 -0.09 -7.02
N LEU A 20 45.38 -0.27 -5.85
CA LEU A 20 46.09 -0.26 -4.57
C LEU A 20 45.57 -1.37 -3.64
N ASP A 21 46.44 -2.36 -3.44
CA ASP A 21 46.36 -3.33 -2.33
C ASP A 21 46.65 -2.63 -0.99
N ILE A 22 45.85 -2.93 0.05
CA ILE A 22 46.27 -2.77 1.45
C ILE A 22 45.71 -3.91 2.31
N THR A 23 46.59 -4.84 2.68
CA THR A 23 46.60 -5.71 3.89
C THR A 23 48.10 -6.01 4.19
N PRO A 24 48.52 -6.64 5.32
CA PRO A 24 47.76 -7.22 6.45
C PRO A 24 48.33 -6.77 7.83
N ASN A 25 48.23 -7.64 8.85
CA ASN A 25 48.85 -7.61 10.20
C ASN A 25 48.17 -6.69 11.23
N ASP A 26 48.19 -6.93 12.56
CA ASP A 26 48.48 -8.05 13.49
C ASP A 26 47.89 -7.62 14.85
N ASP A 27 47.68 -8.43 15.90
CA ASP A 27 47.31 -9.85 16.13
C ASP A 27 46.84 -9.93 17.63
N ASP A 28 46.19 -11.01 18.08
CA ASP A 28 46.13 -11.47 19.50
C ASP A 28 45.04 -12.55 19.69
N GLY A 29 45.48 -13.81 19.84
CA GLY A 29 44.59 -14.94 20.13
C GLY A 29 44.49 -15.27 21.62
N LEU A 30 43.37 -15.88 22.01
CA LEU A 30 43.29 -16.79 23.16
C LEU A 30 42.47 -18.01 22.74
N GLY A 31 43.14 -19.16 22.60
CA GLY A 31 42.47 -20.44 22.32
C GLY A 31 42.13 -21.18 23.61
N TYR A 32 41.21 -22.15 23.54
CA TYR A 32 41.16 -23.26 24.50
C TYR A 32 40.65 -24.57 23.88
N THR A 33 41.46 -25.61 24.04
CA THR A 33 41.13 -27.05 24.11
C THR A 33 40.15 -27.67 23.10
N ALA A 34 40.71 -28.54 22.25
CA ALA A 34 39.97 -29.63 21.63
C ALA A 34 39.51 -30.66 22.66
N LEU A 35 38.31 -31.22 22.46
CA LEU A 35 37.88 -32.49 23.03
C LEU A 35 37.37 -33.38 21.89
N SER A 36 38.09 -34.46 21.63
CA SER A 36 37.68 -35.55 20.73
C SER A 36 36.97 -36.63 21.53
N VAL A 37 35.70 -36.91 21.23
CA VAL A 37 34.98 -38.08 21.74
C VAL A 37 34.08 -38.66 20.64
N ASP A 38 34.47 -39.86 20.20
CA ASP A 38 33.72 -41.01 19.70
C ASP A 38 32.71 -40.94 18.54
N GLN A 39 32.70 -42.07 17.83
CA GLN A 39 31.82 -42.45 16.72
C GLN A 39 30.48 -43.01 17.21
N ASP A 40 29.60 -43.29 16.24
CA ASP A 40 28.49 -44.23 16.31
C ASP A 40 27.30 -43.90 17.23
N SER A 41 26.38 -43.09 16.69
CA SER A 41 24.96 -43.47 16.72
C SER A 41 24.22 -42.99 15.47
N LEU A 42 23.96 -43.88 14.49
CA LEU A 42 22.90 -43.67 13.52
C LEU A 42 21.54 -43.79 14.24
N THR A 43 21.01 -42.66 14.70
CA THR A 43 19.58 -42.56 15.07
C THR A 43 18.80 -42.04 13.88
N THR A 44 18.25 -42.96 13.08
CA THR A 44 17.21 -42.66 12.10
C THR A 44 15.95 -42.21 12.84
N ASN A 45 15.80 -40.90 13.05
CA ASN A 45 14.58 -40.30 13.57
C ASN A 45 13.48 -40.35 12.50
N GLU A 46 12.90 -41.54 12.28
CA GLU A 46 11.67 -41.74 11.50
C GLU A 46 10.44 -41.23 12.29
N ASN A 47 10.48 -39.94 12.62
CA ASN A 47 9.38 -39.24 13.29
C ASN A 47 9.05 -37.93 12.54
N GLU A 48 9.08 -38.00 11.20
CA GLU A 48 8.30 -37.12 10.33
C GLU A 48 6.81 -37.43 10.53
N GLY A 49 6.28 -36.97 11.68
CA GLY A 49 4.84 -36.81 11.84
C GLY A 49 4.31 -35.94 10.70
N PRO A 50 3.10 -36.19 10.19
CA PRO A 50 2.58 -35.49 9.01
C PRO A 50 2.67 -33.99 9.20
N GLU A 51 3.34 -33.30 8.28
CA GLU A 51 3.58 -31.85 8.37
C GLU A 51 2.29 -31.11 8.79
N PRO A 52 2.37 -30.18 9.76
CA PRO A 52 1.20 -29.50 10.26
C PRO A 52 0.51 -28.76 9.12
N LYS A 53 -0.67 -29.24 8.74
CA LYS A 53 -1.39 -28.74 7.55
C LYS A 53 -1.48 -27.22 7.61
N PRO A 54 -1.00 -26.50 6.58
CA PRO A 54 -0.91 -25.04 6.62
C PRO A 54 -2.28 -24.44 6.93
N SER A 55 -2.29 -23.56 7.95
CA SER A 55 -3.51 -22.92 8.43
C SER A 55 -4.26 -22.24 7.26
N PRO A 56 -5.60 -22.16 7.28
CA PRO A 56 -6.35 -21.47 6.22
C PRO A 56 -5.84 -20.05 5.94
N ARG A 57 -5.33 -19.38 6.98
CA ARG A 57 -4.68 -18.07 6.95
C ARG A 57 -3.47 -18.00 6.01
N SER A 58 -2.55 -18.97 6.04
CA SER A 58 -1.32 -18.87 5.23
C SER A 58 -1.59 -18.95 3.72
N ARG A 59 -2.74 -19.51 3.32
CA ARG A 59 -3.22 -19.56 1.93
C ARG A 59 -4.18 -18.43 1.54
N CYS A 60 -4.56 -17.55 2.46
CA CYS A 60 -5.47 -16.43 2.20
C CYS A 60 -4.79 -15.10 2.52
N GLN A 61 -4.55 -14.26 1.52
CA GLN A 61 -4.04 -12.91 1.74
C GLN A 61 -5.03 -11.86 1.21
N ILE A 62 -5.28 -10.82 1.99
CA ILE A 62 -6.08 -9.65 1.59
C ILE A 62 -5.15 -8.44 1.55
N VAL A 63 -4.94 -7.88 0.37
CA VAL A 63 -4.17 -6.66 0.16
C VAL A 63 -5.13 -5.49 0.00
N TYR A 64 -5.13 -4.58 0.98
CA TYR A 64 -6.01 -3.41 0.99
C TYR A 64 -5.24 -2.15 0.64
N ILE A 65 -5.56 -1.54 -0.50
CA ILE A 65 -4.95 -0.27 -0.93
C ILE A 65 -5.69 0.86 -0.25
N LEU A 66 -5.03 1.50 0.71
CA LEU A 66 -5.56 2.48 1.63
C LEU A 66 -5.12 3.90 1.26
N GLY A 67 -5.96 4.89 1.57
CA GLY A 67 -5.58 6.29 1.59
C GLY A 67 -6.78 7.20 1.31
N VAL A 68 -6.56 8.50 1.41
CA VAL A 68 -7.58 9.50 1.09
C VAL A 68 -7.72 9.68 -0.42
N GLU A 69 -8.96 9.89 -0.85
CA GLU A 69 -9.43 10.30 -2.18
C GLU A 69 -8.62 9.94 -3.44
N GLY A 70 -9.29 9.30 -4.40
CA GLY A 70 -8.70 8.98 -5.69
C GLY A 70 -7.71 7.81 -5.67
N THR A 71 -7.42 7.19 -4.52
CA THR A 71 -6.60 5.96 -4.41
C THR A 71 -7.06 4.84 -5.36
N MET A 72 -8.36 4.75 -5.64
CA MET A 72 -8.93 3.80 -6.61
C MET A 72 -8.64 4.13 -8.09
N HIS A 73 -8.21 5.36 -8.39
CA HIS A 73 -8.05 5.90 -9.75
C HIS A 73 -6.59 6.20 -10.12
N HIS A 74 -5.69 6.43 -9.14
CA HIS A 74 -4.28 6.80 -9.38
C HIS A 74 -3.33 5.59 -9.52
N GLY A 75 -3.72 4.59 -10.33
CA GLY A 75 -2.79 3.65 -10.95
C GLY A 75 -2.10 2.58 -10.08
N ILE A 76 -2.07 2.65 -8.74
CA ILE A 76 -1.42 1.60 -7.92
C ILE A 76 -2.21 0.28 -7.96
N LEU A 77 -3.55 0.31 -7.95
CA LEU A 77 -4.36 -0.90 -8.03
C LEU A 77 -3.96 -1.82 -9.21
N PRO A 78 -3.96 -1.38 -10.48
CA PRO A 78 -3.55 -2.24 -11.59
C PRO A 78 -2.06 -2.62 -11.57
N VAL A 79 -1.19 -1.84 -10.89
CA VAL A 79 0.21 -2.21 -10.66
C VAL A 79 0.31 -3.40 -9.69
N VAL A 80 -0.43 -3.38 -8.57
CA VAL A 80 -0.46 -4.48 -7.58
C VAL A 80 -1.17 -5.71 -8.14
N GLU A 81 -2.26 -5.54 -8.88
CA GLU A 81 -2.95 -6.64 -9.60
C GLU A 81 -2.01 -7.31 -10.62
N SER A 82 -1.29 -6.52 -11.40
CA SER A 82 -0.29 -7.01 -12.35
C SER A 82 0.89 -7.72 -11.67
N LEU A 83 1.24 -7.32 -10.44
CA LEU A 83 2.31 -7.94 -9.67
C LEU A 83 1.85 -9.26 -9.05
N ALA A 84 0.64 -9.30 -8.49
CA ALA A 84 0.02 -10.50 -7.93
C ALA A 84 -0.17 -11.59 -8.99
N ALA A 85 -0.62 -11.22 -10.19
CA ALA A 85 -0.87 -12.15 -11.30
C ALA A 85 0.40 -12.82 -11.87
N ARG A 86 1.59 -12.39 -11.44
CA ARG A 86 2.89 -12.99 -11.80
C ARG A 86 3.44 -13.93 -10.73
N GLN A 87 2.84 -13.96 -9.55
CA GLN A 87 3.36 -14.74 -8.43
C GLN A 87 3.07 -16.23 -8.62
N ILE A 88 4.06 -17.04 -8.27
CA ILE A 88 3.99 -18.50 -8.19
C ILE A 88 4.28 -18.86 -6.73
N ASP A 89 3.40 -19.65 -6.13
CA ASP A 89 3.60 -20.18 -4.77
C ASP A 89 4.80 -21.13 -4.76
N PRO A 90 5.85 -20.86 -3.95
CA PRO A 90 7.03 -21.72 -3.91
C PRO A 90 6.75 -23.10 -3.33
N VAL A 91 5.66 -23.28 -2.57
CA VAL A 91 5.30 -24.55 -1.93
C VAL A 91 4.53 -25.45 -2.92
N SER A 92 3.49 -24.92 -3.55
CA SER A 92 2.66 -25.70 -4.49
C SER A 92 3.13 -25.66 -5.94
N SER A 93 4.08 -24.77 -6.28
CA SER A 93 4.46 -24.42 -7.66
C SER A 93 3.30 -23.94 -8.56
N THR A 94 2.18 -23.50 -7.97
CA THR A 94 1.02 -22.96 -8.72
C THR A 94 0.98 -21.44 -8.69
N SER A 95 0.53 -20.81 -9.78
CA SER A 95 0.23 -19.37 -9.78
C SER A 95 -0.80 -18.98 -8.72
N PHE A 96 -0.65 -17.80 -8.13
CA PHE A 96 -1.65 -17.25 -7.20
C PHE A 96 -3.01 -17.04 -7.87
N ILE A 97 -4.09 -17.25 -7.11
CA ILE A 97 -5.45 -16.93 -7.55
C ILE A 97 -5.79 -15.50 -7.09
N VAL A 98 -5.74 -14.57 -8.04
CA VAL A 98 -5.93 -13.14 -7.78
C VAL A 98 -7.40 -12.74 -7.94
N HIS A 99 -7.98 -12.17 -6.89
CA HIS A 99 -9.36 -11.69 -6.85
C HIS A 99 -9.39 -10.16 -6.72
N SER A 100 -9.44 -9.46 -7.84
CA SER A 100 -9.67 -8.01 -7.89
C SER A 100 -11.11 -7.63 -7.51
N ARG A 101 -11.28 -6.67 -6.58
CA ARG A 101 -12.58 -6.06 -6.24
C ARG A 101 -13.68 -7.08 -5.91
N SER A 102 -13.30 -8.12 -5.17
CA SER A 102 -14.11 -9.32 -4.92
C SER A 102 -15.53 -9.00 -4.43
N LYS A 103 -16.56 -9.46 -5.15
CA LYS A 103 -17.97 -9.23 -4.78
C LYS A 103 -18.30 -9.73 -3.36
N ALA A 104 -17.67 -10.83 -2.94
CA ALA A 104 -17.81 -11.39 -1.61
C ALA A 104 -17.22 -10.47 -0.53
N LEU A 105 -15.97 -10.02 -0.70
CA LEU A 105 -15.33 -9.10 0.24
C LEU A 105 -16.07 -7.75 0.26
N ARG A 106 -16.44 -7.19 -0.91
CA ARG A 106 -17.19 -5.94 -1.00
C ARG A 106 -18.60 -6.02 -0.43
N TYR A 107 -19.22 -7.20 -0.39
CA TYR A 107 -20.43 -7.39 0.41
C TYR A 107 -20.11 -7.33 1.91
N GLY A 108 -19.08 -8.06 2.37
CA GLY A 108 -18.64 -8.06 3.76
C GLY A 108 -18.31 -6.66 4.31
N LEU A 109 -17.58 -5.87 3.52
CA LEU A 109 -17.15 -4.53 3.92
C LEU A 109 -18.24 -3.47 3.75
N PHE A 110 -18.82 -3.36 2.56
CA PHE A 110 -19.67 -2.22 2.17
C PHE A 110 -21.17 -2.52 2.14
N ALA A 111 -21.58 -3.73 2.54
CA ALA A 111 -22.93 -4.26 2.32
C ALA A 111 -23.36 -4.22 0.83
N SER A 112 -22.40 -4.25 -0.11
CA SER A 112 -22.66 -3.89 -1.51
C SER A 112 -23.70 -4.78 -2.21
N THR A 113 -24.56 -4.20 -3.05
CA THR A 113 -25.63 -4.93 -3.74
C THR A 113 -25.07 -6.01 -4.69
N GLY A 114 -25.22 -7.29 -4.33
CA GLY A 114 -24.86 -8.42 -5.19
C GLY A 114 -24.96 -9.77 -4.50
N GLN A 115 -24.07 -10.06 -3.57
CA GLN A 115 -23.92 -11.38 -2.97
C GLN A 115 -24.44 -11.41 -1.53
N ARG A 116 -25.76 -11.53 -1.35
CA ARG A 116 -26.42 -11.44 -0.03
C ARG A 116 -26.09 -12.57 0.96
N PHE A 117 -25.40 -13.63 0.55
CA PHE A 117 -25.04 -14.77 1.41
C PHE A 117 -26.21 -15.41 2.20
N GLY A 118 -27.45 -15.25 1.72
CA GLY A 118 -28.67 -15.70 2.41
C GLY A 118 -29.17 -14.80 3.55
N PHE A 119 -28.58 -13.61 3.73
CA PHE A 119 -29.10 -12.60 4.66
C PHE A 119 -30.18 -11.74 4.00
N HIS A 120 -31.27 -11.46 4.71
CA HIS A 120 -32.33 -10.55 4.25
C HIS A 120 -31.84 -9.10 4.24
N GLU A 121 -31.24 -8.68 5.36
CA GLU A 121 -30.57 -7.39 5.55
C GLU A 121 -29.06 -7.62 5.75
N PRO A 122 -28.18 -6.69 5.35
CA PRO A 122 -26.74 -6.83 5.55
C PRO A 122 -26.39 -6.81 7.04
N PRO A 123 -25.79 -7.87 7.60
CA PRO A 123 -25.37 -7.88 9.00
C PRO A 123 -24.13 -6.97 9.22
N PRO A 124 -23.76 -6.71 10.49
CA PRO A 124 -22.49 -6.05 10.82
C PRO A 124 -21.28 -6.72 10.16
N MET A 125 -20.23 -5.95 9.87
CA MET A 125 -19.01 -6.44 9.17
C MET A 125 -18.30 -7.56 9.95
N ASP A 126 -18.43 -7.47 11.27
CA ASP A 126 -17.91 -8.29 12.34
C ASP A 126 -18.83 -9.47 12.72
N ASP A 127 -20.00 -9.66 12.05
CA ASP A 127 -20.84 -10.85 12.28
C ASP A 127 -20.07 -12.14 11.89
N PRO A 128 -19.83 -13.08 12.82
CA PRO A 128 -19.00 -14.26 12.53
C PRO A 128 -19.54 -15.16 11.41
N ARG A 129 -20.86 -15.14 11.16
CA ARG A 129 -21.51 -15.89 10.07
C ARG A 129 -21.28 -15.19 8.73
N LEU A 130 -21.24 -13.86 8.71
CA LEU A 130 -20.83 -13.09 7.54
C LEU A 130 -19.36 -13.35 7.22
N VAL A 131 -18.47 -13.13 8.18
CA VAL A 131 -17.01 -13.33 8.05
C VAL A 131 -16.72 -14.72 7.50
N LYS A 132 -17.26 -15.78 8.12
CA LYS A 132 -17.07 -17.17 7.68
C LYS A 132 -17.51 -17.38 6.23
N LYS A 133 -18.66 -16.84 5.82
CA LYS A 133 -19.16 -16.98 4.44
C LYS A 133 -18.32 -16.17 3.43
N VAL A 134 -17.85 -14.98 3.80
CA VAL A 134 -16.97 -14.15 2.96
C VAL A 134 -15.60 -14.83 2.78
N ILE A 135 -14.94 -15.25 3.86
CA ILE A 135 -13.67 -15.99 3.83
C ILE A 135 -13.79 -17.24 2.96
N THR A 136 -14.82 -18.06 3.18
CA THR A 136 -15.05 -19.30 2.40
C THR A 136 -15.22 -19.02 0.90
N ALA A 137 -15.78 -17.85 0.53
CA ALA A 137 -15.99 -17.47 -0.86
C ALA A 137 -14.76 -16.85 -1.55
N ILE A 138 -13.88 -16.16 -0.80
CA ILE A 138 -12.68 -15.51 -1.37
C ILE A 138 -11.43 -16.41 -1.30
N CYS A 139 -11.37 -17.28 -0.29
CA CYS A 139 -10.28 -18.21 -0.02
C CYS A 139 -10.85 -19.61 0.26
N PRO A 140 -11.39 -20.31 -0.76
CA PRO A 140 -11.83 -21.69 -0.62
C PRO A 140 -10.66 -22.61 -0.23
N ASN A 141 -10.97 -23.72 0.42
CA ASN A 141 -9.95 -24.71 0.80
C ASN A 141 -9.58 -25.63 -0.37
N ASP A 142 -9.08 -25.07 -1.47
CA ASP A 142 -8.75 -25.79 -2.72
C ASP A 142 -7.27 -26.15 -2.88
N GLY A 143 -6.45 -25.83 -1.87
CA GLY A 143 -5.01 -26.06 -1.85
C GLY A 143 -4.15 -24.90 -2.37
N ARG A 144 -4.72 -23.88 -3.02
CA ARG A 144 -3.97 -22.78 -3.65
C ARG A 144 -3.86 -21.54 -2.75
N LYS A 145 -2.87 -20.69 -3.03
CA LYS A 145 -2.74 -19.35 -2.46
C LYS A 145 -3.71 -18.38 -3.17
N HIS A 146 -4.61 -17.79 -2.40
CA HIS A 146 -5.53 -16.76 -2.84
C HIS A 146 -5.05 -15.37 -2.39
N VAL A 147 -5.05 -14.42 -3.32
CA VAL A 147 -4.74 -13.01 -3.06
C VAL A 147 -5.94 -12.16 -3.45
N VAL A 148 -6.56 -11.49 -2.49
CA VAL A 148 -7.73 -10.65 -2.69
C VAL A 148 -7.28 -9.20 -2.63
N ILE A 149 -7.45 -8.45 -3.72
CA ILE A 149 -7.00 -7.06 -3.80
C ILE A 149 -8.22 -6.15 -3.78
N GLU A 150 -8.30 -5.29 -2.78
CA GLU A 150 -9.38 -4.34 -2.59
C GLU A 150 -8.84 -2.92 -2.41
N ALA A 151 -9.64 -1.92 -2.78
CA ALA A 151 -9.27 -0.53 -2.63
C ALA A 151 -10.50 0.33 -2.34
N ALA A 152 -10.38 1.24 -1.37
CA ALA A 152 -11.34 2.31 -1.16
C ALA A 152 -10.61 3.60 -0.82
N SER A 153 -11.13 4.72 -1.31
CA SER A 153 -10.64 6.05 -0.97
C SER A 153 -11.45 6.64 0.16
N PHE A 154 -10.81 7.08 1.23
CA PHE A 154 -11.47 7.70 2.38
C PHE A 154 -11.67 9.22 2.14
N PRO A 155 -12.81 9.83 2.52
CA PRO A 155 -14.07 9.18 2.86
C PRO A 155 -14.75 8.54 1.62
N CYS A 156 -15.14 7.27 1.76
CA CYS A 156 -15.77 6.46 0.72
C CYS A 156 -17.31 6.52 0.82
N ARG A 157 -18.00 6.04 -0.21
CA ARG A 157 -19.47 5.95 -0.22
C ARG A 157 -19.94 4.52 0.04
N GLY A 158 -20.72 4.33 1.11
CA GLY A 158 -21.51 3.12 1.34
C GLY A 158 -22.89 3.25 0.68
N LYS A 159 -23.51 2.12 0.32
CA LYS A 159 -24.94 2.09 -0.08
C LYS A 159 -25.88 1.98 1.12
N PHE A 160 -25.45 1.32 2.19
CA PHE A 160 -26.24 1.01 3.39
C PHE A 160 -25.56 1.47 4.69
N ARG A 161 -24.44 2.18 4.58
CA ARG A 161 -23.68 2.79 5.68
C ARG A 161 -23.55 4.28 5.41
N VAL A 162 -23.27 5.08 6.44
CA VAL A 162 -23.33 6.54 6.44
C VAL A 162 -22.91 7.16 5.10
N SER A 163 -23.85 7.82 4.43
CA SER A 163 -23.57 8.40 3.11
C SER A 163 -22.71 9.66 3.27
N ARG A 164 -21.61 9.74 2.52
CA ARG A 164 -20.68 10.88 2.55
C ARG A 164 -21.37 12.24 2.44
N GLY A 165 -22.43 12.36 1.64
CA GLY A 165 -23.16 13.62 1.46
C GLY A 165 -23.98 14.07 2.67
N ALA A 166 -24.38 13.14 3.55
CA ALA A 166 -24.99 13.48 4.84
C ALA A 166 -23.93 13.86 5.87
N ALA A 167 -22.83 13.09 5.95
CA ALA A 167 -21.75 13.30 6.91
C ALA A 167 -20.89 14.55 6.62
N SER A 168 -20.66 14.88 5.35
CA SER A 168 -19.92 16.10 4.92
C SER A 168 -20.47 17.38 5.57
N ARG A 169 -21.80 17.53 5.66
CA ARG A 169 -22.44 18.69 6.33
C ARG A 169 -22.31 18.72 7.85
N ALA A 170 -21.99 17.59 8.49
CA ALA A 170 -21.65 17.54 9.91
C ALA A 170 -20.16 17.89 10.09
N TRP A 171 -19.31 17.26 9.29
CA TRP A 171 -17.85 17.46 9.30
C TRP A 171 -17.42 18.87 8.90
N SER A 172 -18.17 19.60 8.06
CA SER A 172 -17.83 21.00 7.70
C SER A 172 -17.92 22.00 8.86
N LYS A 173 -18.41 21.57 10.03
CA LYS A 173 -18.48 22.36 11.27
C LYS A 173 -17.57 21.84 12.39
N MET A 174 -16.75 20.82 12.10
CA MET A 174 -15.88 20.13 13.06
C MET A 174 -14.41 20.42 12.78
N SER A 175 -13.55 20.39 13.80
CA SER A 175 -12.10 20.32 13.61
C SER A 175 -11.69 18.97 12.99
N PRO A 176 -10.47 18.83 12.43
CA PRO A 176 -9.96 17.55 11.95
C PRO A 176 -9.96 16.46 13.03
N GLU A 177 -9.65 16.83 14.27
CA GLU A 177 -9.63 15.94 15.43
C GLU A 177 -11.03 15.49 15.81
N GLU A 178 -12.01 16.42 15.84
CA GLU A 178 -13.42 16.12 16.06
C GLU A 178 -13.98 15.20 14.95
N ILE A 179 -13.58 15.41 13.69
CA ILE A 179 -13.94 14.50 12.58
C ILE A 179 -13.38 13.10 12.84
N ALA A 180 -12.11 12.99 13.25
CA ALA A 180 -11.44 11.72 13.51
C ALA A 180 -12.01 10.93 14.71
N GLU A 181 -12.77 11.61 15.58
CA GLU A 181 -13.45 11.03 16.74
C GLU A 181 -14.97 10.88 16.55
N SER A 182 -15.53 11.51 15.52
CA SER A 182 -16.95 11.47 15.25
C SER A 182 -17.46 10.05 14.96
N GLU A 183 -18.60 9.69 15.54
CA GLU A 183 -19.28 8.42 15.28
C GLU A 183 -19.52 8.19 13.77
N LEU A 184 -19.80 9.26 13.02
CA LEU A 184 -19.98 9.21 11.57
C LEU A 184 -18.71 8.82 10.78
N ALA A 185 -17.52 9.13 11.30
CA ALA A 185 -16.25 8.72 10.72
C ALA A 185 -15.79 7.34 11.22
N LEU A 186 -16.16 6.96 12.45
CA LEU A 186 -15.90 5.62 12.99
C LEU A 186 -16.85 4.56 12.40
N ASP A 187 -18.11 4.88 12.10
CA ASP A 187 -19.05 4.08 11.28
C ASP A 187 -18.91 4.35 9.76
N HIS A 188 -17.74 4.83 9.34
CA HIS A 188 -17.39 4.91 7.93
C HIS A 188 -17.56 3.53 7.26
N PRO A 189 -18.01 3.44 5.99
CA PRO A 189 -18.43 2.18 5.39
C PRO A 189 -17.41 1.04 5.52
N THR A 190 -16.12 1.34 5.35
CA THR A 190 -15.03 0.51 5.91
C THR A 190 -14.61 1.05 7.27
N ASN A 191 -15.06 0.43 8.36
CA ASN A 191 -14.42 0.58 9.68
C ASN A 191 -13.20 -0.35 9.69
N LEU A 192 -11.99 0.23 9.70
CA LEU A 192 -10.75 -0.53 9.51
C LEU A 192 -10.39 -1.42 10.71
N PHE A 193 -10.70 -0.96 11.93
CA PHE A 193 -10.52 -1.74 13.16
C PHE A 193 -11.36 -3.02 13.09
N LYS A 194 -12.69 -2.88 12.94
CA LYS A 194 -13.62 -4.01 12.79
C LYS A 194 -13.29 -4.93 11.62
N PHE A 195 -12.80 -4.38 10.50
CA PHE A 195 -12.35 -5.19 9.37
C PHE A 195 -11.14 -6.04 9.76
N TYR A 196 -10.10 -5.43 10.31
CA TYR A 196 -8.88 -6.14 10.66
C TYR A 196 -9.16 -7.19 11.75
N ASP A 197 -9.76 -6.79 12.87
CA ASP A 197 -10.07 -7.67 14.01
C ASP A 197 -10.90 -8.90 13.60
N ALA A 198 -11.92 -8.71 12.76
CA ALA A 198 -12.80 -9.81 12.35
C ALA A 198 -12.20 -10.74 11.29
N TYR A 199 -11.30 -10.25 10.43
CA TYR A 199 -10.79 -11.01 9.28
C TYR A 199 -9.34 -11.51 9.44
N HIS A 200 -8.49 -10.85 10.24
CA HIS A 200 -7.08 -11.23 10.41
C HIS A 200 -6.83 -12.64 11.00
N PRO A 201 -7.75 -13.29 11.76
CA PRO A 201 -7.55 -14.68 12.18
C PRO A 201 -7.65 -15.67 11.01
N PHE A 202 -8.27 -15.26 9.90
CA PHE A 202 -8.60 -16.11 8.75
C PHE A 202 -7.80 -15.78 7.49
N ALA A 203 -7.19 -14.60 7.42
CA ALA A 203 -6.37 -14.14 6.31
C ALA A 203 -5.15 -13.34 6.82
N ASP A 204 -4.05 -13.38 6.08
CA ASP A 204 -2.99 -12.37 6.19
C ASP A 204 -3.50 -11.06 5.57
N ILE A 205 -3.63 -10.00 6.38
CA ILE A 205 -4.15 -8.71 5.91
C ILE A 205 -3.01 -7.71 5.90
N LYS A 206 -2.73 -7.18 4.70
CA LYS A 206 -1.67 -6.20 4.45
C LYS A 206 -2.26 -4.93 3.85
N PHE A 207 -1.89 -3.76 4.37
CA PHE A 207 -2.31 -2.46 3.83
C PHE A 207 -1.18 -1.79 3.03
N ILE A 208 -1.49 -1.37 1.80
CA ILE A 208 -0.60 -0.51 1.01
C ILE A 208 -1.14 0.91 1.15
N VAL A 209 -0.44 1.73 1.93
CA VAL A 209 -0.85 3.09 2.27
C VAL A 209 -0.36 4.04 1.18
N LEU A 210 -1.29 4.64 0.43
CA LEU A 210 -0.95 5.60 -0.62
C LEU A 210 -0.77 6.98 -0.03
N ASP A 211 0.48 7.42 0.09
CA ASP A 211 0.77 8.82 0.35
C ASP A 211 0.68 9.61 -0.96
N ARG A 212 -0.22 10.61 -0.98
CA ARG A 212 -0.52 11.45 -2.14
C ARG A 212 -0.23 12.91 -1.80
N PRO A 213 0.33 13.70 -2.74
CA PRO A 213 0.51 15.13 -2.53
C PRO A 213 -0.82 15.80 -2.18
N PHE A 214 -0.87 16.37 -0.99
CA PHE A 214 -2.08 16.87 -0.34
C PHE A 214 -2.79 17.94 -1.17
N LEU A 215 -2.05 18.98 -1.60
CA LEU A 215 -2.57 20.10 -2.37
C LEU A 215 -3.26 19.67 -3.68
N GLU A 216 -2.77 18.63 -4.35
CA GLU A 216 -3.40 18.10 -5.56
C GLU A 216 -4.61 17.22 -5.31
N THR A 217 -4.67 16.58 -4.14
CA THR A 217 -5.87 15.88 -3.68
C THR A 217 -7.00 16.90 -3.52
N ILE A 218 -6.72 18.03 -2.85
CA ILE A 218 -7.68 19.13 -2.68
C ILE A 218 -8.05 19.79 -4.03
N ALA A 219 -7.06 20.08 -4.89
CA ALA A 219 -7.31 20.74 -6.19
C ALA A 219 -8.20 19.90 -7.12
N SER A 220 -8.06 18.57 -7.07
CA SER A 220 -8.86 17.64 -7.88
C SER A 220 -10.36 17.68 -7.54
N HIS A 221 -10.72 18.17 -6.35
CA HIS A 221 -12.09 18.25 -5.86
C HIS A 221 -12.43 19.64 -5.27
N ARG A 222 -11.86 20.71 -5.86
CA ARG A 222 -11.95 22.10 -5.37
C ARG A 222 -13.35 22.69 -5.11
N THR A 223 -14.42 22.03 -5.57
CA THR A 223 -15.82 22.44 -5.36
C THR A 223 -16.59 21.59 -4.35
N TRP A 224 -15.94 20.59 -3.73
CA TRP A 224 -16.56 19.73 -2.72
C TRP A 224 -16.52 20.38 -1.34
N ASP A 225 -17.38 19.90 -0.44
CA ASP A 225 -17.29 20.13 1.01
C ASP A 225 -17.11 21.63 1.38
N ASP A 226 -17.97 22.48 0.82
CA ASP A 226 -17.99 23.95 0.97
C ASP A 226 -16.74 24.70 0.47
N GLY A 227 -15.92 24.05 -0.38
CA GLY A 227 -14.76 24.61 -1.06
C GLY A 227 -13.42 24.05 -0.55
N PRO A 228 -12.27 24.50 -1.10
CA PRO A 228 -10.98 23.86 -0.83
C PRO A 228 -10.58 23.83 0.65
N ILE A 229 -10.94 24.87 1.41
CA ILE A 229 -10.69 24.93 2.86
C ILE A 229 -11.52 23.86 3.61
N GLY A 230 -12.84 23.85 3.47
CA GLY A 230 -13.71 22.86 4.13
C GLY A 230 -13.39 21.44 3.70
N HIS A 231 -13.11 21.23 2.42
CA HIS A 231 -12.64 19.96 1.89
C HIS A 231 -11.31 19.50 2.52
N SER A 232 -10.31 20.38 2.58
CA SER A 232 -9.01 20.06 3.21
C SER A 232 -9.12 19.72 4.71
N ASN A 233 -10.06 20.35 5.42
CA ASN A 233 -10.37 20.05 6.81
C ASN A 233 -10.88 18.61 6.98
N ILE A 234 -11.80 18.17 6.11
CA ILE A 234 -12.30 16.79 6.09
C ILE A 234 -11.17 15.80 5.74
N ILE A 235 -10.33 16.10 4.75
CA ILE A 235 -9.19 15.24 4.40
C ILE A 235 -8.22 15.11 5.57
N ARG A 236 -7.88 16.20 6.27
CA ARG A 236 -7.05 16.14 7.49
C ARG A 236 -7.65 15.22 8.56
N GLY A 237 -8.96 15.32 8.82
CA GLY A 237 -9.63 14.45 9.80
C GLY A 237 -9.56 12.97 9.45
N PHE A 238 -9.72 12.63 8.16
CA PHE A 238 -9.52 11.24 7.71
C PHE A 238 -8.05 10.80 7.79
N LEU A 239 -7.07 11.67 7.51
CA LEU A 239 -5.65 11.33 7.67
C LEU A 239 -5.28 11.07 9.14
N ILE A 240 -5.83 11.83 10.09
CA ILE A 240 -5.69 11.58 11.53
C ILE A 240 -6.31 10.22 11.91
N LEU A 241 -7.54 9.93 11.46
CA LEU A 241 -8.21 8.65 11.72
C LEU A 241 -7.42 7.46 11.16
N LEU A 242 -6.90 7.57 9.93
CA LEU A 242 -6.06 6.53 9.33
C LEU A 242 -4.73 6.38 10.07
N SER A 243 -4.08 7.48 10.45
CA SER A 243 -2.83 7.45 11.24
C SER A 243 -3.02 6.76 12.59
N ARG A 244 -4.15 6.99 13.28
CA ARG A 244 -4.52 6.26 14.52
C ARG A 244 -4.67 4.76 14.28
N PHE A 245 -5.35 4.34 13.21
CA PHE A 245 -5.47 2.92 12.85
C PHE A 245 -4.11 2.27 12.56
N LEU A 246 -3.27 2.93 11.75
CA LEU A 246 -1.95 2.41 11.36
C LEU A 246 -0.98 2.33 12.54
N ASN A 247 -1.02 3.31 13.45
CA ASN A 247 -0.24 3.27 14.69
C ASN A 247 -0.66 2.15 15.65
N ALA A 248 -1.96 1.88 15.76
CA ALA A 248 -2.48 0.75 16.55
C ALA A 248 -2.10 -0.62 15.93
N HIS A 249 -1.99 -0.70 14.61
CA HIS A 249 -1.74 -1.95 13.86
C HIS A 249 -0.43 -1.88 13.07
N ARG A 250 0.70 -1.56 13.73
CA ARG A 250 2.03 -1.62 13.10
C ARG A 250 2.43 -3.06 12.75
N MET A 251 2.18 -3.99 13.68
CA MET A 251 2.59 -5.39 13.62
C MET A 251 1.40 -6.33 13.77
N ASP A 252 1.43 -7.47 13.07
CA ASP A 252 0.42 -8.52 13.20
C ASP A 252 0.70 -9.32 14.47
N HIS A 253 -0.24 -9.35 15.42
CA HIS A 253 -0.05 -10.06 16.69
C HIS A 253 0.17 -11.57 16.54
N SER A 254 -0.20 -12.16 15.40
CA SER A 254 -0.12 -13.61 15.16
C SER A 254 1.15 -14.05 14.40
N SER A 255 1.70 -13.22 13.50
CA SER A 255 2.95 -13.51 12.76
C SER A 255 4.16 -12.68 13.19
N GLY A 256 3.97 -11.57 13.89
CA GLY A 256 5.05 -10.62 14.22
C GLY A 256 5.58 -9.84 13.01
N GLU A 257 4.88 -9.84 11.88
CA GLU A 257 5.25 -9.09 10.67
C GLU A 257 4.60 -7.70 10.62
N LYS A 258 5.16 -6.80 9.80
CA LYS A 258 4.48 -5.52 9.49
C LYS A 258 3.12 -5.77 8.84
N VAL A 259 2.14 -4.95 9.21
CA VAL A 259 0.76 -4.96 8.66
C VAL A 259 0.59 -3.95 7.52
N TRP A 260 1.47 -2.95 7.41
CA TRP A 260 1.38 -1.92 6.37
C TRP A 260 2.75 -1.40 5.89
N THR A 261 2.74 -0.76 4.72
CA THR A 261 3.86 -0.01 4.12
C THR A 261 3.34 1.21 3.34
N VAL A 262 4.17 2.24 3.16
CA VAL A 262 3.83 3.50 2.48
C VAL A 262 4.36 3.53 1.05
N VAL A 263 3.47 3.85 0.10
CA VAL A 263 3.79 4.12 -1.29
C VAL A 263 3.59 5.62 -1.57
N PHE A 264 4.71 6.34 -1.60
CA PHE A 264 4.79 7.75 -1.96
C PHE A 264 4.51 7.95 -3.46
N VAL A 265 3.27 8.30 -3.82
CA VAL A 265 2.83 8.47 -5.22
C VAL A 265 3.65 9.55 -5.95
N GLU A 266 4.05 10.60 -5.23
CA GLU A 266 4.90 11.67 -5.76
C GLU A 266 6.23 11.12 -6.32
N LYS A 267 6.90 10.24 -5.57
CA LYS A 267 8.16 9.60 -5.96
C LYS A 267 8.02 8.71 -7.20
N LEU A 268 6.81 8.32 -7.59
CA LEU A 268 6.55 7.46 -8.76
C LEU A 268 6.17 8.22 -10.03
N SER A 269 5.71 9.46 -9.91
CA SER A 269 5.27 10.27 -11.04
C SER A 269 6.45 11.03 -11.65
N VAL A 270 6.48 11.10 -13.00
CA VAL A 270 7.47 11.91 -13.73
C VAL A 270 7.25 13.39 -13.48
N LYS A 271 6.00 13.81 -13.25
CA LYS A 271 5.61 15.21 -13.03
C LYS A 271 6.40 15.92 -11.93
N TYR A 272 6.55 15.32 -10.74
CA TYR A 272 7.17 15.99 -9.59
C TYR A 272 8.70 15.94 -9.60
N ARG A 273 9.29 14.98 -10.31
CA ARG A 273 10.75 14.85 -10.43
C ARG A 273 11.36 15.86 -11.42
N GLY A 274 10.52 16.60 -12.13
CA GLY A 274 10.94 17.58 -13.13
C GLY A 274 10.04 18.80 -13.19
N LEU A 275 10.23 19.74 -12.26
CA LEU A 275 10.05 21.17 -12.56
C LEU A 275 11.00 21.54 -13.73
N TRP A 276 10.48 21.37 -14.95
CA TRP A 276 11.02 21.80 -16.25
C TRP A 276 12.24 21.02 -16.80
N TYR A 277 11.98 20.17 -17.82
CA TYR A 277 12.92 19.68 -18.86
C TYR A 277 14.13 18.78 -18.48
N LYS A 278 14.06 17.46 -18.79
CA LYS A 278 15.05 16.70 -19.64
C LYS A 278 14.77 15.19 -19.70
N ARG A 279 15.24 14.51 -20.77
CA ARG A 279 15.10 13.04 -20.99
C ARG A 279 15.67 12.14 -19.87
N LYS A 280 16.56 12.64 -19.01
CA LYS A 280 17.17 11.85 -17.92
C LYS A 280 16.14 11.41 -16.86
N ASP A 281 15.09 12.19 -16.67
CA ASP A 281 14.10 12.01 -15.60
C ASP A 281 13.28 10.71 -15.73
N ARG A 282 12.94 10.31 -16.97
CA ARG A 282 12.23 9.03 -17.22
C ARG A 282 12.97 7.80 -16.69
N ARG A 283 14.31 7.82 -16.61
CA ARG A 283 15.08 6.73 -15.99
C ARG A 283 14.92 6.73 -14.47
N VAL A 284 14.98 7.91 -13.84
CA VAL A 284 14.80 8.05 -12.39
C VAL A 284 13.41 7.60 -11.95
N ALA A 285 12.36 7.99 -12.68
CA ALA A 285 11.01 7.49 -12.44
C ALA A 285 10.88 5.98 -12.69
N PHE A 286 11.59 5.42 -13.68
CA PHE A 286 11.60 3.98 -13.94
C PHE A 286 12.26 3.18 -12.80
N GLU A 287 13.43 3.59 -12.30
CA GLU A 287 14.07 2.92 -11.16
C GLU A 287 13.22 3.05 -9.89
N ALA A 288 12.69 4.24 -9.58
CA ALA A 288 11.80 4.42 -8.43
C ALA A 288 10.54 3.52 -8.48
N ARG A 289 10.02 3.26 -9.69
CA ARG A 289 8.92 2.31 -9.93
C ARG A 289 9.37 0.86 -9.74
N LYS A 290 10.59 0.52 -10.14
CA LYS A 290 11.19 -0.80 -9.92
C LYS A 290 11.41 -1.08 -8.43
N ASP A 291 11.94 -0.10 -7.70
CA ASP A 291 12.18 -0.21 -6.26
C ASP A 291 10.88 -0.27 -5.47
N MET A 292 9.84 0.48 -5.87
CA MET A 292 8.51 0.32 -5.27
C MET A 292 7.95 -1.09 -5.47
N ILE A 293 8.07 -1.67 -6.67
CA ILE A 293 7.66 -3.06 -6.93
C ILE A 293 8.40 -4.04 -6.00
N ARG A 294 9.72 -3.89 -5.85
CA ARG A 294 10.53 -4.73 -4.95
C ARG A 294 10.10 -4.59 -3.50
N ASN A 295 9.92 -3.36 -3.02
CA ASN A 295 9.52 -3.07 -1.63
C ASN A 295 8.14 -3.65 -1.33
N VAL A 296 7.15 -3.42 -2.21
CA VAL A 296 5.80 -3.98 -2.07
C VAL A 296 5.82 -5.51 -2.15
N ALA A 297 6.55 -6.12 -3.09
CA ALA A 297 6.65 -7.57 -3.16
C ALA A 297 7.29 -8.17 -1.91
N THR A 298 8.37 -7.56 -1.40
CA THR A 298 9.06 -7.97 -0.17
C THR A 298 8.13 -7.86 1.04
N PHE A 299 7.45 -6.73 1.21
CA PHE A 299 6.49 -6.50 2.30
C PHE A 299 5.31 -7.49 2.28
N LEU A 300 4.85 -7.88 1.09
CA LEU A 300 3.75 -8.85 0.93
C LEU A 300 4.19 -10.33 1.02
N GLY A 301 5.48 -10.60 1.20
CA GLY A 301 6.04 -11.96 1.20
C GLY A 301 5.94 -12.64 -0.18
N TRP A 302 6.02 -11.87 -1.26
CA TRP A 302 5.83 -12.34 -2.64
C TRP A 302 7.16 -12.66 -3.31
N PRO A 303 7.33 -13.86 -3.90
CA PRO A 303 8.62 -14.32 -4.42
C PRO A 303 9.08 -13.60 -5.71
N GLN A 304 8.15 -13.09 -6.54
CA GLN A 304 8.50 -12.37 -7.77
C GLN A 304 8.64 -10.87 -7.49
N LEU A 305 9.90 -10.44 -7.32
CA LEU A 305 10.27 -9.05 -6.99
C LEU A 305 10.42 -8.12 -8.21
N GLU A 306 10.28 -8.63 -9.45
CA GLU A 306 10.40 -7.84 -10.67
C GLU A 306 9.13 -7.89 -11.52
N CYS A 307 8.72 -6.73 -12.05
CA CYS A 307 7.56 -6.64 -12.94
C CYS A 307 7.70 -5.53 -13.99
N LYS A 308 8.35 -5.87 -15.11
CA LYS A 308 8.63 -4.96 -16.24
C LYS A 308 7.40 -4.21 -16.78
N TYR A 309 6.20 -4.80 -16.69
CA TYR A 309 4.97 -4.28 -17.30
C TYR A 309 3.89 -3.84 -16.31
N CYS A 310 4.14 -3.88 -14.99
CA CYS A 310 3.11 -3.50 -14.01
C CYS A 310 2.66 -2.05 -14.15
N PHE A 311 3.57 -1.15 -14.55
CA PHE A 311 3.27 0.26 -14.79
C PHE A 311 2.67 0.57 -16.17
N ASN A 312 2.34 -0.42 -17.00
CA ASN A 312 1.72 -0.16 -18.32
C ASN A 312 0.33 0.49 -18.20
N SER A 313 -0.39 0.24 -17.10
CA SER A 313 -1.71 0.82 -16.80
C SER A 313 -1.64 2.02 -15.84
N TRP A 314 -0.43 2.54 -15.57
CA TRP A 314 -0.23 3.70 -14.72
C TRP A 314 -0.68 4.99 -15.41
N VAL A 315 -1.48 5.79 -14.71
CA VAL A 315 -1.96 7.09 -15.19
C VAL A 315 -1.59 8.16 -14.17
N GLU A 316 -0.80 9.14 -14.60
CA GLU A 316 -0.40 10.27 -13.74
C GLU A 316 -1.54 11.28 -13.57
N SER A 317 -1.56 11.95 -12.41
CA SER A 317 -2.45 13.08 -12.14
C SER A 317 -2.21 14.18 -13.18
N LYS A 318 -3.30 14.74 -13.73
CA LYS A 318 -3.26 15.90 -14.63
C LYS A 318 -3.54 17.22 -13.89
N THR A 319 -4.04 17.16 -12.66
CA THR A 319 -4.36 18.30 -11.81
C THR A 319 -3.10 19.13 -11.56
N ASP A 320 -3.18 20.46 -11.53
CA ASP A 320 -2.02 21.31 -11.25
C ASP A 320 -2.43 22.39 -10.24
N HIS A 321 -2.23 22.06 -8.96
CA HIS A 321 -2.67 22.89 -7.84
C HIS A 321 -2.14 24.34 -7.91
N THR A 322 -1.00 24.57 -8.58
CA THR A 322 -0.42 25.91 -8.78
C THR A 322 -1.21 26.79 -9.75
N LYS A 323 -2.07 26.18 -10.59
CA LYS A 323 -3.01 26.87 -11.50
C LYS A 323 -4.45 26.88 -10.97
N ASP A 324 -4.76 26.03 -10.00
CA ASP A 324 -6.11 25.86 -9.46
C ASP A 324 -6.40 26.73 -8.23
N PHE A 325 -5.38 27.29 -7.57
CA PHE A 325 -5.50 28.08 -6.34
C PHE A 325 -4.80 29.43 -6.43
N GLU A 326 -5.47 30.47 -5.94
CA GLU A 326 -4.87 31.79 -5.70
C GLU A 326 -3.80 31.73 -4.58
N PRO A 327 -2.79 32.62 -4.57
CA PRO A 327 -1.67 32.56 -3.61
C PRO A 327 -2.09 32.51 -2.14
N GLU A 328 -3.08 33.30 -1.72
CA GLU A 328 -3.59 33.33 -0.34
C GLU A 328 -4.25 31.99 0.06
N LEU A 329 -4.96 31.36 -0.87
CA LEU A 329 -5.57 30.06 -0.65
C LEU A 329 -4.51 28.95 -0.62
N LEU A 330 -3.51 29.03 -1.50
CA LEU A 330 -2.39 28.10 -1.52
C LEU A 330 -1.58 28.16 -0.22
N GLN A 331 -1.36 29.35 0.35
CA GLN A 331 -0.74 29.51 1.66
C GLN A 331 -1.55 28.79 2.75
N LYS A 332 -2.85 29.06 2.88
CA LYS A 332 -3.73 28.42 3.89
C LYS A 332 -3.77 26.89 3.74
N LEU A 333 -3.78 26.39 2.51
CA LEU A 333 -3.72 24.95 2.24
C LEU A 333 -2.35 24.34 2.54
N THR A 334 -1.28 25.13 2.51
CA THR A 334 0.08 24.72 2.92
C THR A 334 0.18 24.65 4.44
N GLU A 335 -0.33 25.65 5.17
CA GLU A 335 -0.46 25.61 6.64
C GLU A 335 -1.28 24.39 7.10
N HIS A 336 -2.35 24.06 6.38
CA HIS A 336 -3.13 22.83 6.58
C HIS A 336 -2.33 21.54 6.33
N MET A 337 -1.43 21.53 5.34
CA MET A 337 -0.56 20.39 5.06
C MET A 337 0.53 20.25 6.14
N GLU A 338 1.15 21.35 6.56
CA GLU A 338 2.19 21.40 7.59
C GLU A 338 1.66 20.90 8.95
N SER A 339 0.40 21.20 9.28
CA SER A 339 -0.25 20.68 10.48
C SER A 339 -0.43 19.15 10.54
N LEU A 340 -0.14 18.42 9.45
CA LEU A 340 -0.09 16.96 9.41
C LEU A 340 1.32 16.40 9.65
N GLN A 341 2.34 17.22 9.84
CA GLN A 341 3.71 16.76 10.10
C GLN A 341 3.75 15.88 11.37
N GLY A 342 4.32 14.67 11.25
CA GLY A 342 4.31 13.65 12.32
C GLY A 342 2.99 12.88 12.48
N ILE A 343 1.96 13.19 11.67
CA ILE A 343 0.70 12.45 11.57
C ILE A 343 0.62 11.71 10.23
N TRP A 344 0.98 12.40 9.14
CA TRP A 344 0.96 11.86 7.78
C TRP A 344 2.08 12.46 6.91
N PRO A 345 2.78 11.67 6.07
CA PRO A 345 2.73 10.21 6.01
C PRO A 345 3.17 9.56 7.33
N PRO A 346 2.68 8.34 7.64
CA PRO A 346 3.00 7.67 8.89
C PRO A 346 4.44 7.14 8.89
N ASP A 347 5.12 7.21 10.04
CA ASP A 347 6.49 6.73 10.22
C ASP A 347 6.56 5.18 10.24
N GLU A 348 7.21 4.59 9.22
CA GLU A 348 7.35 3.13 9.02
C GLU A 348 8.18 2.39 10.09
#